data_AF-A0A5S9M8W8-F1
#
_entry.id   AF-A0A5S9M8W8-F1
#
_cell.length_a   1.000
_cell.length_b   1.000
_cell.length_c   1.000
_cell.angle_alpha   90.00
_cell.angle_beta   90.00
_cell.angle_gamma   90.00
#
_symmetry.space_group_name_H-M   'P 1'
#
loop_
_entity.id
_entity.type
_entity.pdbx_description
1 polymer ?
#
loop_
_entity_poly.entity_id
_entity_poly.type
_entity_poly.pdbx_seq_one_letter_code
_entity_poly.pdbx_strand_id
1 'polypeptide(L)'
;MKIVTGHSKDVVQKVINNQVDFGIVRTETHPQIESIPIFSDPIGLFVPTHHPLASLDNINMKELEEQPFIFFDYGSFDWLMLHRLFQKKTTSHRTFPLRLIIWKLQKI
;
A
#
# COMPACT_ATOMS: atom_id res chain seq x y z
N MET A 1 -5.34 -5.84 29.88
CA MET A 1 -4.69 -5.51 28.59
C MET A 1 -5.46 -4.37 27.95
N LYS A 2 -4.81 -3.23 27.65
CA LYS A 2 -5.42 -2.06 27.02
C LYS A 2 -4.97 -2.00 25.56
N ILE A 3 -5.91 -1.77 24.64
CA ILE A 3 -5.62 -1.62 23.21
C ILE A 3 -5.98 -0.19 22.82
N VAL A 4 -5.10 0.47 22.10
CA VAL A 4 -5.31 1.84 21.57
C VAL A 4 -4.97 1.82 20.08
N THR A 5 -5.83 2.42 19.27
CA THR A 5 -5.66 2.50 17.81
C THR A 5 -5.42 3.94 17.39
N GLY A 6 -4.67 4.14 16.31
CA GLY A 6 -4.36 5.44 15.74
C GLY A 6 -3.47 5.30 14.50
N HIS A 7 -3.11 6.41 13.86
CA HIS A 7 -2.13 6.36 12.78
C HIS A 7 -0.74 6.02 13.32
N SER A 8 0.14 5.49 12.46
CA SER A 8 1.49 5.05 12.87
C SER A 8 2.26 6.10 13.66
N LYS A 9 2.21 7.38 13.21
CA LYS A 9 2.84 8.50 13.92
C LYS A 9 2.28 8.73 15.32
N ASP A 10 0.96 8.60 15.49
CA ASP A 10 0.32 8.76 16.80
C ASP A 10 0.73 7.63 17.74
N VAL A 11 0.79 6.40 17.23
CA VAL A 11 1.24 5.23 17.99
C VAL A 11 2.69 5.41 18.46
N VAL A 12 3.58 5.87 17.56
CA VAL A 12 4.97 6.22 17.89
C VAL A 12 5.03 7.25 19.02
N GLN A 13 4.23 8.33 18.94
CA GLN A 13 4.19 9.35 19.99
C GLN A 13 3.63 8.80 21.32
N LYS A 14 2.68 7.86 21.27
CA LYS A 14 2.16 7.20 22.48
C LYS A 14 3.23 6.37 23.19
N VAL A 15 4.07 5.67 22.44
CA VAL A 15 5.21 4.91 22.99
C VAL A 15 6.22 5.88 23.61
N ILE A 16 6.64 6.94 22.90
CA ILE A 16 7.61 7.94 23.41
C ILE A 16 7.11 8.61 24.69
N ASN A 17 5.81 8.90 24.76
CA ASN A 17 5.20 9.55 25.92
C ASN A 17 4.79 8.57 27.03
N ASN A 18 5.22 7.30 26.98
CA ASN A 18 4.90 6.25 27.94
C ASN A 18 3.38 6.05 28.17
N GLN A 19 2.55 6.30 27.16
CA GLN A 19 1.10 6.09 27.22
C GLN A 19 0.72 4.64 26.92
N VAL A 20 1.62 3.89 26.26
CA VAL A 20 1.54 2.46 25.95
C VAL A 20 2.94 1.87 26.03
N ASP A 21 3.04 0.57 26.36
CA ASP A 21 4.33 -0.12 26.52
C ASP A 21 5.03 -0.41 25.18
N PHE A 22 4.27 -0.71 24.14
CA PHE A 22 4.76 -0.95 22.79
C PHE A 22 3.69 -0.58 21.73
N GLY A 23 4.12 -0.44 20.48
CA GLY A 23 3.25 -0.12 19.35
C GLY A 23 3.55 -1.00 18.14
N ILE A 24 2.50 -1.39 17.42
CA ILE A 24 2.61 -2.08 16.13
C ILE A 24 2.32 -1.05 15.03
N VAL A 25 3.31 -0.79 14.18
CA VAL A 25 3.25 0.19 13.10
C VAL A 25 3.83 -0.42 11.81
N ARG A 26 3.51 0.17 10.65
CA ARG A 26 3.96 -0.36 9.36
C ARG A 26 5.43 0.00 9.08
N THR A 27 5.72 1.29 8.93
CA THR A 27 7.08 1.80 8.73
C THR A 27 7.19 3.18 9.34
N GLU A 28 7.70 3.28 10.57
CA GLU A 28 8.08 4.54 11.18
C GLU A 28 9.45 4.38 11.84
N THR A 29 10.32 5.36 11.62
CA THR A 29 11.65 5.41 12.23
C THR A 29 11.71 6.61 13.14
N HIS A 30 12.13 6.41 14.39
CA HIS A 30 12.30 7.51 15.33
C HIS A 30 13.57 7.29 16.17
N PRO A 31 14.41 8.31 16.42
CA PRO A 31 15.67 8.14 17.16
C PRO A 31 15.52 7.61 18.59
N GLN A 32 14.34 7.78 19.18
CA GLN A 32 14.03 7.34 20.55
C GLN A 32 13.32 5.98 20.61
N ILE A 33 13.08 5.32 19.48
CA ILE A 33 12.38 4.04 19.43
C ILE A 33 13.26 3.01 18.71
N GLU A 34 13.41 1.85 19.34
CA GLU A 34 13.90 0.65 18.67
C GLU A 34 12.73 -0.03 17.94
N SER A 35 12.86 -0.23 16.62
CA SER A 35 11.85 -0.88 15.79
C SER A 35 12.34 -2.27 15.38
N ILE A 36 11.54 -3.31 15.69
CA ILE A 36 11.83 -4.69 15.32
C ILE A 36 10.85 -5.12 14.21
N PRO A 37 11.33 -5.57 13.03
CA PRO A 37 10.46 -6.06 11.98
C PRO A 37 9.81 -7.39 12.40
N ILE A 38 8.48 -7.46 12.32
CA ILE A 38 7.72 -8.66 12.72
C ILE A 38 7.33 -9.50 11.49
N PHE A 39 6.85 -8.86 10.42
CA PHE A 39 6.51 -9.51 9.17
C PHE A 39 6.58 -8.53 7.99
N SER A 40 6.75 -9.07 6.79
CA SER A 40 6.57 -8.33 5.53
C SER A 40 5.12 -8.40 5.08
N ASP A 41 4.58 -7.28 4.61
CA ASP A 41 3.24 -7.21 4.02
C ASP A 41 3.33 -7.20 2.49
N PRO A 42 3.17 -8.35 1.80
CA PRO A 42 3.30 -8.42 0.35
C PRO A 42 2.10 -7.77 -0.33
N ILE A 43 2.36 -6.97 -1.37
CA ILE A 43 1.29 -6.42 -2.21
C ILE A 43 0.80 -7.53 -3.16
N GLY A 44 -0.48 -7.86 -3.05
CA GLY A 44 -1.17 -8.79 -3.94
C GLY A 44 -2.02 -8.07 -5.00
N LEU A 45 -2.20 -8.72 -6.16
CA LEU A 45 -3.17 -8.31 -7.16
C LEU A 45 -4.50 -9.04 -6.89
N PHE A 46 -5.58 -8.28 -6.74
CA PHE A 46 -6.92 -8.81 -6.57
C PHE A 46 -7.78 -8.43 -7.76
N VAL A 47 -8.45 -9.42 -8.35
CA VAL A 47 -9.35 -9.24 -9.48
C VAL A 47 -10.63 -10.04 -9.25
N PRO A 48 -11.78 -9.63 -9.84
CA PRO A 48 -12.97 -10.47 -9.88
C PRO A 48 -12.65 -11.85 -10.49
N THR A 49 -13.37 -12.89 -10.05
CA THR A 49 -13.17 -14.27 -10.53
C THR A 49 -13.35 -14.42 -12.05
N HIS A 50 -14.15 -13.54 -12.67
CA HIS A 50 -14.39 -13.52 -14.11
C HIS A 50 -13.44 -12.60 -14.89
N HIS A 51 -12.46 -11.97 -14.23
CA HIS A 51 -11.51 -11.08 -14.88
C HIS A 51 -10.51 -11.88 -15.75
N PRO A 52 -10.11 -11.39 -16.93
CA PRO A 52 -9.17 -12.11 -17.81
C PRO A 52 -7.85 -12.50 -17.13
N LEU A 53 -7.37 -11.68 -16.20
CA LEU A 53 -6.15 -11.97 -15.43
C LEU A 53 -6.32 -13.11 -14.41
N ALA A 54 -7.55 -13.46 -14.02
CA ALA A 54 -7.80 -14.52 -13.04
C ALA A 54 -7.50 -15.93 -13.59
N SER A 55 -7.48 -16.09 -14.93
CA SER A 55 -7.13 -17.36 -15.58
C SER A 55 -5.65 -17.48 -15.93
N LEU A 56 -4.81 -16.51 -15.55
CA LEU A 56 -3.37 -16.55 -15.81
C LEU A 56 -2.61 -17.03 -14.58
N ASP A 57 -1.73 -18.01 -14.76
CA ASP A 57 -0.85 -18.50 -13.69
C ASP A 57 0.24 -17.49 -13.32
N ASN A 58 0.66 -16.66 -14.27
CA ASN A 58 1.63 -15.59 -14.09
C ASN A 58 1.21 -14.36 -14.87
N ILE A 59 1.27 -13.20 -14.22
CA ILE A 59 0.88 -11.93 -14.81
C ILE A 59 2.13 -11.06 -14.98
N ASN A 60 2.34 -10.56 -16.19
CA ASN A 60 3.43 -9.64 -16.48
C ASN A 60 2.96 -8.18 -16.50
N MET A 61 3.92 -7.25 -16.52
CA MET A 61 3.61 -5.81 -16.45
C MET A 61 2.82 -5.29 -17.67
N LYS A 62 3.00 -5.88 -18.85
CA LYS A 62 2.29 -5.44 -20.06
C LYS A 62 0.80 -5.78 -19.96
N GLU A 63 0.47 -6.96 -19.45
CA GLU A 63 -0.92 -7.36 -19.22
C GLU A 63 -1.60 -6.45 -18.20
N LEU A 64 -0.86 -6.07 -17.15
CA LEU A 64 -1.30 -5.11 -16.15
C LEU A 64 -1.52 -3.72 -16.76
N GLU A 65 -0.58 -3.22 -17.55
CA GLU A 65 -0.63 -1.89 -18.20
C GLU A 65 -1.92 -1.61 -18.98
N GLU A 66 -2.51 -2.65 -19.57
CA GLU A 66 -3.74 -2.56 -20.36
C GLU A 66 -5.02 -2.57 -19.52
N GLN A 67 -4.93 -2.77 -18.20
CA GLN A 67 -6.10 -2.83 -17.30
C GLN A 67 -6.32 -1.53 -16.52
N PRO A 68 -7.57 -1.16 -16.22
CA PRO A 68 -7.85 -0.10 -15.25
C PRO A 68 -7.47 -0.56 -13.83
N PHE A 69 -6.79 0.30 -13.07
CA PHE A 69 -6.43 0.04 -11.68
C PHE A 69 -7.21 0.92 -10.70
N ILE A 70 -7.50 0.34 -9.55
CA ILE A 70 -7.81 1.09 -8.33
C ILE A 70 -6.49 1.21 -7.57
N PHE A 71 -5.97 2.43 -7.48
CA PHE A 71 -4.73 2.72 -6.78
C PHE A 71 -5.01 3.16 -5.34
N PHE A 72 -3.99 3.03 -4.49
CA PHE A 72 -3.93 3.71 -3.20
C PHE A 72 -3.96 5.23 -3.37
N ASP A 73 -4.26 5.93 -2.28
CA ASP A 73 -4.25 7.39 -2.23
C ASP A 73 -2.91 7.94 -2.74
N TYR A 74 -3.01 8.97 -3.57
CA TYR A 74 -1.85 9.62 -4.16
C TYR A 74 -0.86 10.08 -3.10
N GLY A 75 0.42 9.73 -3.28
CA GLY A 75 1.48 10.07 -2.33
C GLY A 75 1.55 9.18 -1.08
N SER A 76 0.64 8.21 -0.92
CA SER A 76 0.80 7.16 0.09
C SER A 76 2.06 6.32 -0.18
N PHE A 77 2.59 5.68 0.86
CA PHE A 77 3.77 4.82 0.72
C PHE A 77 3.52 3.68 -0.29
N ASP A 78 2.35 3.05 -0.24
CA ASP A 78 1.97 2.00 -1.19
C ASP A 78 1.84 2.53 -2.62
N TRP A 79 1.25 3.72 -2.79
CA TRP A 79 1.18 4.38 -4.10
C TRP A 79 2.58 4.62 -4.67
N LEU A 80 3.50 5.16 -3.86
CA LEU A 80 4.89 5.40 -4.27
C LEU A 80 5.62 4.10 -4.63
N MET A 81 5.42 3.04 -3.83
CA MET A 81 6.03 1.73 -4.06
C MET A 81 5.53 1.12 -5.38
N LEU A 82 4.21 1.06 -5.59
CA LEU A 82 3.63 0.56 -6.83
C LEU A 82 4.08 1.40 -8.03
N HIS A 83 4.02 2.72 -7.92
CA HIS A 83 4.42 3.62 -9.01
C HIS A 83 5.88 3.42 -9.43
N ARG A 84 6.79 3.20 -8.47
CA ARG A 84 8.20 2.86 -8.77
C ARG A 84 8.36 1.50 -9.45
N LEU A 85 7.57 0.50 -9.09
CA LEU A 85 7.58 -0.82 -9.74
C LEU A 85 7.17 -0.72 -11.21
N PHE A 86 6.14 0.10 -11.51
CA PHE A 86 5.74 0.40 -12.88
C PHE A 86 6.85 1.15 -13.63
N GLN A 87 7.39 2.25 -13.08
CA GLN A 87 8.44 3.04 -13.74
C GLN A 87 9.72 2.24 -14.06
N LYS A 88 10.16 1.33 -13.16
CA LYS A 88 11.41 0.58 -13.36
C LYS A 88 11.32 -0.44 -14.50
N LYS A 89 10.12 -0.89 -14.87
CA LYS A 89 9.90 -1.95 -15.88
C LYS A 89 9.40 -1.43 -17.23
N THR A 90 8.88 -0.21 -17.30
CA THR A 90 8.37 0.37 -18.55
C THR A 90 9.46 1.18 -19.25
N THR A 91 10.26 0.53 -20.11
CA THR A 91 11.28 1.17 -20.97
C THR A 91 10.67 1.91 -22.18
N SER A 92 9.41 2.32 -22.13
CA SER A 92 8.74 3.13 -23.16
C SER A 92 7.95 4.24 -22.49
N HIS A 93 8.19 5.47 -22.92
CA HIS A 93 7.66 6.71 -22.34
C HIS A 93 6.14 6.80 -22.55
N ARG A 94 5.36 6.09 -21.74
CA ARG A 94 3.91 6.24 -21.68
C ARG A 94 3.51 6.55 -20.26
N THR A 95 3.14 7.81 -20.04
CA THR A 95 2.44 8.24 -18.83
C THR A 95 1.17 7.41 -18.73
N PHE A 96 1.04 6.59 -17.68
CA PHE A 96 -0.23 5.95 -17.38
C PHE A 96 -1.28 7.07 -17.29
N PRO A 97 -2.39 7.02 -18.04
CA PRO A 97 -3.48 7.93 -17.80
C PRO A 97 -3.99 7.59 -16.40
N LEU A 98 -3.59 8.41 -15.41
CA LEU A 98 -4.05 8.35 -14.04
C LEU A 98 -5.57 8.51 -14.05
N ARG A 99 -6.30 7.41 -14.22
CA ARG A 99 -7.71 7.36 -13.88
C ARG A 99 -7.74 7.15 -12.38
N LEU A 100 -7.69 8.27 -11.64
CA LEU A 100 -8.14 8.31 -10.25
C LEU A 100 -9.60 7.82 -10.27
N ILE A 101 -9.82 6.54 -10.00
CA ILE A 101 -11.12 6.09 -9.52
C ILE A 101 -11.11 6.44 -8.04
N ILE A 102 -11.45 7.70 -7.76
CA ILE A 102 -11.82 8.12 -6.41
C ILE A 102 -12.93 7.17 -5.99
N TRP A 103 -12.67 6.42 -4.93
CA TRP A 103 -13.60 5.47 -4.35
C TRP A 103 -14.83 6.25 -3.86
N LYS A 104 -15.83 6.40 -4.73
CA LYS A 104 -17.16 6.84 -4.32
C LYS A 104 -17.86 5.64 -3.67
N LEU A 105 -17.40 5.22 -2.51
CA LEU A 105 -18.31 4.58 -1.56
C LEU A 105 -19.20 5.68 -0.98
N GLN A 106 -20.31 5.92 -1.69
CA GLN A 106 -21.54 6.28 -1.02
C GLN A 106 -22.61 5.29 -1.46
N LYS A 107 -22.91 4.35 -0.55
CA LYS A 107 -24.09 3.47 -0.51
C LYS A 107 -24.18 2.50 -1.71
N ILE A 108 -24.36 1.21 -1.53
CA ILE A 108 -25.33 0.48 -0.71
C ILE A 108 -24.69 -0.84 -0.29
#